data_AF-A0AAW2XHV3-F1
#
_entry.id   AF-A0AAW2XHV3-F1
#
_cell.length_a   1.000
_cell.length_b   1.000
_cell.length_c   1.000
_cell.angle_alpha   90.00
_cell.angle_beta   90.00
_cell.angle_gamma   90.00
#
_symmetry.space_group_name_H-M   'P 1'
#
loop_
_entity.id
_entity.type
_entity.pdbx_description
1 polymer ?
#
loop_
_entity_poly.entity_id
_entity_poly.type
_entity_poly.pdbx_seq_one_letter_code
_entity_poly.pdbx_strand_id
1 'polypeptide(L)'
;MVFLEAFNKTLCDLLKKVVSKSKRDWHDKIGDALCAYRTTHRTATQATPYSLAYGVEVVLPLESQIPSVRIAIQEGLNVEDNARLRLEELEALDEKRLESQQQFQCYQARMTKAFNKKVRPGHSKSEI
;
A
#
# COMPACT_ATOMS: atom_id res chain seq x y z
N MET A 1 -13.55 6.45 6.68
CA MET A 1 -14.43 5.36 6.22
C MET A 1 -13.95 4.74 4.89
N VAL A 2 -13.67 5.54 3.85
CA VAL A 2 -13.30 5.06 2.49
C VAL A 2 -12.04 4.19 2.42
N PHE A 3 -10.99 4.51 3.19
CA PHE A 3 -9.76 3.70 3.21
C PHE A 3 -9.96 2.31 3.84
N LEU A 4 -10.76 2.23 4.90
CA LEU A 4 -11.06 0.97 5.58
C LEU A 4 -11.87 0.04 4.67
N GLU A 5 -12.79 0.61 3.91
CA GLU A 5 -13.62 -0.13 2.95
C GLU A 5 -12.80 -0.66 1.76
N ALA A 6 -11.89 0.17 1.21
CA ALA A 6 -10.96 -0.26 0.16
C ALA A 6 -9.97 -1.33 0.64
N PHE A 7 -9.48 -1.21 1.88
CA PHE A 7 -8.66 -2.22 2.53
C PHE A 7 -9.40 -3.55 2.66
N ASN A 8 -10.58 -3.54 3.27
CA ASN A 8 -11.40 -4.74 3.48
C ASN A 8 -11.75 -5.42 2.14
N LYS A 9 -12.07 -4.63 1.12
CA LYS A 9 -12.33 -5.16 -0.23
C LYS A 9 -11.11 -5.88 -0.80
N THR A 10 -9.94 -5.26 -0.74
CA THR A 10 -8.70 -5.83 -1.27
C THR A 10 -8.31 -7.10 -0.53
N LEU A 11 -8.46 -7.11 0.81
CA LEU A 11 -8.16 -8.26 1.65
C LEU A 11 -9.11 -9.43 1.33
N CYS A 12 -10.41 -9.16 1.19
CA CYS A 12 -11.40 -10.14 0.77
C CYS A 12 -11.09 -10.73 -0.60
N ASP A 13 -10.65 -9.90 -1.56
CA ASP A 13 -10.30 -10.38 -2.90
C ASP A 13 -9.02 -11.22 -2.91
N LEU A 14 -8.08 -10.92 -2.02
CA LEU A 14 -6.88 -11.74 -1.84
C LEU A 14 -7.23 -13.09 -1.19
N LEU A 15 -8.04 -13.07 -0.12
CA LEU A 15 -8.53 -14.27 0.56
C LEU A 15 -9.28 -15.19 -0.41
N LYS A 16 -10.17 -14.66 -1.26
CA LYS A 16 -10.87 -15.47 -2.27
C LYS A 16 -9.94 -16.23 -3.21
N LYS A 17 -8.72 -15.73 -3.44
CA LYS A 17 -7.72 -16.36 -4.32
C LYS A 17 -6.91 -17.45 -3.62
N VAL A 18 -6.64 -17.28 -2.31
CA VAL A 18 -5.76 -18.18 -1.56
C VAL A 18 -6.50 -19.26 -0.77
N VAL A 19 -7.77 -19.02 -0.47
CA VAL A 19 -8.63 -19.95 0.27
C VAL A 19 -9.12 -21.06 -0.64
N SER A 20 -9.15 -22.29 -0.13
CA SER A 20 -9.65 -23.45 -0.87
C SER A 20 -11.12 -23.31 -1.29
N LYS A 21 -11.56 -24.09 -2.28
CA LYS A 21 -12.97 -24.13 -2.70
C LYS A 21 -13.95 -24.41 -1.54
N SER A 22 -13.50 -25.14 -0.53
CA SER A 22 -14.29 -25.47 0.66
C SER A 22 -14.47 -24.30 1.63
N LYS A 23 -13.63 -23.26 1.49
CA LYS A 23 -13.56 -22.07 2.37
C LYS A 23 -13.32 -22.36 3.84
N ARG A 24 -12.90 -23.57 4.21
CA ARG A 24 -12.67 -23.96 5.61
C ARG A 24 -11.33 -23.48 6.16
N ASP A 25 -10.36 -23.25 5.28
CA ASP A 25 -8.98 -22.84 5.57
C ASP A 25 -8.77 -21.32 5.61
N TRP A 26 -9.84 -20.52 5.63
CA TRP A 26 -9.72 -19.06 5.59
C TRP A 26 -8.92 -18.48 6.77
N HIS A 27 -9.05 -19.09 7.95
CA HIS A 27 -8.38 -18.68 9.18
C HIS A 27 -6.87 -18.96 9.14
N ASP A 28 -6.46 -20.03 8.46
CA ASP A 28 -5.04 -20.33 8.24
C ASP A 28 -4.43 -19.40 7.18
N LYS A 29 -5.21 -19.03 6.16
CA LYS A 29 -4.76 -18.19 5.03
C LYS A 29 -4.82 -16.69 5.29
N ILE A 30 -5.45 -16.25 6.38
CA ILE A 30 -5.58 -14.82 6.68
C ILE A 30 -4.24 -14.15 6.97
N GLY A 31 -3.32 -14.87 7.63
CA GLY A 31 -1.96 -14.39 7.88
C GLY A 31 -1.19 -14.14 6.58
N ASP A 32 -1.21 -15.13 5.68
CA ASP A 32 -0.57 -15.04 4.36
C ASP A 32 -1.16 -13.90 3.53
N ALA A 33 -2.49 -13.77 3.52
CA ALA A 33 -3.18 -12.71 2.79
C ALA A 33 -2.84 -11.31 3.33
N LEU A 34 -2.76 -11.16 4.66
CA LEU A 34 -2.33 -9.91 5.28
C LEU A 34 -0.87 -9.59 4.99
N CYS A 35 0.01 -10.58 5.02
CA CYS A 35 1.42 -10.43 4.68
C CYS A 35 1.58 -9.94 3.23
N ALA A 36 0.98 -10.65 2.28
CA ALA A 36 0.97 -10.26 0.87
C ALA A 36 0.36 -8.87 0.67
N TYR A 37 -0.72 -8.51 1.40
CA TYR A 37 -1.28 -7.18 1.32
C TYR A 37 -0.26 -6.09 1.69
N ARG A 38 0.46 -6.30 2.80
CA ARG A 38 1.43 -5.35 3.39
C ARG A 38 2.70 -5.20 2.57
N THR A 39 3.19 -6.27 1.94
CA THR A 39 4.48 -6.29 1.23
C THR A 39 4.34 -6.11 -0.29
N THR A 40 3.13 -6.22 -0.85
CA THR A 40 2.94 -6.02 -2.30
C THR A 40 2.86 -4.54 -2.66
N HIS A 41 3.69 -4.14 -3.62
CA HIS A 41 3.71 -2.80 -4.19
C HIS A 41 2.36 -2.43 -4.83
N ARG A 42 1.82 -1.26 -4.50
CA ARG A 42 0.54 -0.78 -5.04
C ARG A 42 0.79 0.17 -6.20
N THR A 43 0.22 -0.13 -7.36
CA THR A 43 0.34 0.73 -8.56
C THR A 43 -0.15 2.16 -8.33
N ALA A 44 -1.16 2.34 -7.47
CA ALA A 44 -1.75 3.65 -7.19
C ALA A 44 -0.85 4.58 -6.36
N THR A 45 -0.02 4.02 -5.48
CA THR A 45 0.88 4.79 -4.59
C THR A 45 2.35 4.58 -4.90
N GLN A 46 2.68 3.67 -5.83
CA GLN A 46 4.05 3.22 -6.08
C GLN A 46 4.83 2.90 -4.80
N ALA A 47 4.16 2.31 -3.81
CA ALA A 47 4.74 1.93 -2.53
C ALA A 47 4.01 0.72 -1.95
N THR A 48 4.63 0.05 -0.97
CA THR A 48 3.96 -1.01 -0.19
C THR A 48 3.09 -0.39 0.91
N PRO A 49 1.95 -0.98 1.27
CA PRO A 49 1.13 -0.45 2.37
C PRO A 49 1.88 -0.40 3.71
N TYR A 50 2.85 -1.31 3.92
CA TYR A 50 3.68 -1.29 5.11
C TYR A 50 4.62 -0.08 5.12
N SER A 51 5.31 0.22 4.02
CA SER A 51 6.22 1.37 3.98
C SER A 51 5.47 2.69 4.13
N LEU A 52 4.24 2.78 3.65
CA LEU A 52 3.39 3.93 3.92
C LEU A 52 3.04 4.07 5.41
N ALA A 53 2.69 2.98 6.09
CA ALA A 53 2.28 2.99 7.49
C ALA A 53 3.45 3.27 8.46
N TYR A 54 4.58 2.59 8.25
CA TYR A 54 5.71 2.61 9.18
C TYR A 54 6.88 3.47 8.73
N GLY A 55 6.92 3.86 7.45
CA GLY A 55 8.02 4.67 6.93
C GLY A 55 9.29 3.84 6.92
N VAL A 56 9.23 2.59 6.45
CA VAL A 56 10.38 1.73 6.13
C VAL A 56 9.85 0.53 5.37
N GLU A 57 10.63 0.00 4.42
CA GLU A 57 10.30 -1.29 3.78
C GLU A 57 10.30 -2.43 4.82
N VAL A 58 9.48 -3.45 4.60
CA VAL A 58 9.46 -4.63 5.49
C VAL A 58 10.81 -5.34 5.37
N VAL A 59 11.51 -5.49 6.50
CA VAL A 59 12.57 -6.51 6.62
C VAL A 59 11.87 -7.85 6.84
N LEU A 60 11.94 -8.75 5.86
CA LEU A 60 11.27 -10.04 5.95
C LEU A 60 11.95 -10.91 7.03
N PRO A 61 11.22 -11.77 7.76
CA PRO A 61 11.83 -12.68 8.73
C PRO A 61 12.94 -13.57 8.14
N LEU A 62 12.88 -13.87 6.84
CA LEU A 62 13.95 -14.57 6.12
C LEU A 62 15.23 -13.72 5.98
N GLU A 63 15.09 -12.41 5.79
CA GLU A 63 16.18 -11.43 5.73
C GLU A 63 16.84 -11.18 7.09
N SER A 64 16.21 -11.63 8.18
CA SER A 64 16.77 -11.66 9.54
C SER A 64 17.45 -12.98 9.87
N GLN A 65 16.98 -14.11 9.31
CA GLN A 65 17.59 -15.43 9.53
C GLN A 65 18.82 -15.64 8.64
N ILE A 66 18.79 -15.10 7.43
CA ILE A 66 19.96 -14.95 6.56
C ILE A 66 20.32 -13.48 6.69
N PRO A 67 21.45 -13.09 7.30
CA PRO A 67 21.79 -11.68 7.50
C PRO A 67 21.79 -10.98 6.15
N SER A 68 20.70 -10.28 5.86
CA SER A 68 20.55 -9.54 4.62
C SER A 68 21.58 -8.42 4.59
N VAL A 69 21.95 -7.96 3.40
CA VAL A 69 22.91 -6.87 3.22
C VAL A 69 22.54 -5.64 4.08
N ARG A 70 21.24 -5.37 4.28
CA ARG A 70 20.76 -4.30 5.15
C ARG A 70 21.14 -4.52 6.61
N ILE A 71 20.91 -5.70 7.16
CA ILE A 71 21.24 -6.04 8.56
C ILE A 71 22.76 -6.12 8.74
N ALA A 72 23.49 -6.71 7.81
CA ALA A 72 24.95 -6.80 7.86
C ALA A 72 25.63 -5.41 7.82
N ILE A 73 25.07 -4.46 7.05
CA ILE A 73 25.50 -3.05 7.08
C ILE A 73 25.12 -2.42 8.43
N GLN A 74 23.91 -2.65 8.94
CA GLN A 74 23.45 -2.12 10.24
C GLN A 74 24.33 -2.58 11.42
N GLU A 75 24.75 -3.84 11.43
CA GLU A 75 25.59 -4.43 12.50
C GLU A 75 27.06 -3.95 12.44
N GLY A 76 27.53 -3.51 11.26
CA GLY A 76 28.87 -2.92 11.09
C GLY A 76 28.94 -1.42 11.37
N LEU A 77 27.81 -0.74 11.60
CA LEU A 77 27.73 0.70 11.80
C LEU A 77 27.81 1.07 13.29
N ASN A 78 28.53 2.15 13.60
CA ASN A 78 28.43 2.77 14.92
C ASN A 78 27.04 3.43 15.10
N VAL A 79 26.69 3.75 16.35
CA VAL A 79 25.36 4.25 16.71
C VAL A 79 25.01 5.58 16.02
N GLU A 80 25.98 6.52 15.92
CA GLU A 80 25.77 7.82 15.27
C GLU A 80 25.50 7.70 13.77
N ASP A 81 26.31 6.92 13.05
CA ASP A 81 26.15 6.71 11.61
C ASP A 81 24.85 5.95 11.31
N ASN A 82 24.47 5.01 12.20
CA ASN A 82 23.18 4.33 12.12
C ASN A 82 22.01 5.30 12.27
N ALA A 83 22.09 6.21 13.25
CA ALA A 83 21.07 7.21 13.50
C ALA A 83 20.95 8.19 12.33
N ARG A 84 22.07 8.64 11.75
CA ARG A 84 22.07 9.53 10.58
C ARG A 84 21.44 8.85 9.36
N LEU A 85 21.83 7.63 9.04
CA LEU A 85 21.28 6.90 7.89
C LEU A 85 19.78 6.62 8.06
N ARG A 86 19.33 6.29 9.28
CA ARG A 86 17.89 6.15 9.57
C ARG A 86 17.13 7.46 9.40
N LEU A 87 17.72 8.58 9.78
CA LEU A 87 17.09 9.89 9.60
C LEU A 87 16.93 10.20 8.11
N GLU A 88 17.97 10.01 7.31
CA GLU A 88 17.93 10.21 5.85
C GLU A 88 16.91 9.28 5.18
N GLU A 89 16.84 8.02 5.61
CA GLU A 89 15.84 7.07 5.11
C GLU A 89 14.42 7.54 5.46
N LEU A 90 14.18 7.99 6.69
CA LEU A 90 12.90 8.55 7.14
C LEU A 90 12.48 9.79 6.33
N GLU A 91 13.41 10.71 6.08
CA GLU A 91 13.16 11.90 5.27
C GLU A 91 12.76 11.52 3.83
N ALA A 92 13.49 10.59 3.20
CA ALA A 92 13.15 10.08 1.88
C ALA A 92 11.78 9.37 1.83
N LEU A 93 11.36 8.76 2.93
CA LEU A 93 10.05 8.12 3.05
C LEU A 93 8.92 9.13 3.23
N ASP A 94 9.15 10.19 3.99
CA ASP A 94 8.18 11.27 4.11
C ASP A 94 7.98 11.99 2.78
N GLU A 95 9.03 12.16 1.99
CA GLU A 95 8.94 12.63 0.61
C GLU A 95 8.09 11.68 -0.25
N LYS A 96 8.37 10.37 -0.25
CA LYS A 96 7.57 9.37 -0.98
C LYS A 96 6.11 9.33 -0.55
N ARG A 97 5.82 9.51 0.74
CA ARG A 97 4.44 9.59 1.26
C ARG A 97 3.72 10.81 0.71
N LEU A 98 4.39 11.96 0.70
CA LEU A 98 3.85 13.19 0.15
C LEU A 98 3.54 13.03 -1.36
N GLU A 99 4.47 12.47 -2.13
CA GLU A 99 4.26 12.16 -3.54
C GLU A 99 3.09 11.20 -3.76
N SER A 100 3.05 10.11 -2.99
CA SER A 100 1.97 9.11 -3.05
C SER A 100 0.60 9.75 -2.78
N GLN A 101 0.53 10.65 -1.80
CA GLN A 101 -0.68 11.38 -1.45
C GLN A 101 -1.13 12.30 -2.59
N GLN A 102 -0.20 13.04 -3.21
CA GLN A 102 -0.48 13.89 -4.37
C GLN A 102 -0.98 13.06 -5.56
N GLN A 103 -0.33 11.93 -5.86
CA GLN A 103 -0.74 11.03 -6.94
C GLN A 103 -2.15 10.48 -6.70
N PHE A 104 -2.45 10.07 -5.47
CA PHE A 104 -3.78 9.60 -5.09
C PHE A 104 -4.86 10.68 -5.29
N GLN A 105 -4.58 11.92 -4.91
CA GLN A 105 -5.50 13.05 -5.13
C GLN A 105 -5.73 13.31 -6.63
N CYS A 106 -4.67 13.30 -7.44
CA CYS A 106 -4.76 13.42 -8.89
C CYS A 106 -5.61 12.30 -9.51
N TYR A 107 -5.42 11.06 -9.05
CA TYR A 107 -6.22 9.92 -9.50
C TYR A 107 -7.71 10.10 -9.14
N GLN A 108 -8.01 10.50 -7.91
CA GLN A 108 -9.39 10.79 -7.49
C GLN A 108 -10.01 11.91 -8.34
N ALA A 109 -9.30 13.01 -8.58
CA ALA A 109 -9.78 14.11 -9.39
C ALA A 109 -10.11 13.67 -10.84
N ARG A 110 -9.26 12.82 -11.43
CA ARG A 110 -9.51 12.23 -12.76
C ARG A 110 -10.76 11.35 -12.78
N MET A 111 -10.93 10.52 -11.75
CA MET A 111 -12.10 9.65 -11.61
C MET A 111 -13.40 10.47 -11.45
N THR A 112 -13.39 11.50 -10.61
CA THR A 112 -14.54 12.40 -10.42
C THR A 112 -14.89 13.15 -11.71
N LYS A 113 -13.88 13.64 -12.45
CA LYS A 113 -14.10 14.32 -13.74
C LYS A 113 -14.70 13.37 -14.79
N ALA A 114 -14.21 12.13 -14.85
CA ALA A 114 -14.73 11.12 -15.78
C ALA A 114 -16.18 10.73 -15.46
N PHE A 115 -16.51 10.59 -14.17
CA PHE A 115 -17.88 10.34 -13.71
C PHE A 115 -18.80 11.52 -14.05
N ASN A 116 -18.43 12.75 -13.68
CA ASN A 116 -19.23 13.95 -13.97
C ASN A 116 -19.41 14.20 -15.48
N LYS A 117 -18.45 13.83 -16.32
CA LYS A 117 -18.59 13.89 -17.78
C LYS A 117 -19.65 12.92 -18.31
N LYS A 118 -19.80 11.74 -17.70
CA LYS A 118 -20.85 10.76 -18.02
C LYS A 118 -22.23 11.15 -17.49
N VAL A 119 -22.29 12.01 -16.47
CA VAL A 119 -23.54 12.42 -15.78
C VAL A 119 -24.10 13.75 -16.32
N ARG A 120 -23.43 14.45 -17.25
CA ARG A 120 -24.05 15.60 -17.94
C ARG A 120 -25.26 15.14 -18.76
N PRO A 121 -26.49 15.60 -18.47
CA PRO A 121 -27.66 15.25 -19.26
C PRO A 121 -27.56 15.94 -20.62
N GLY A 122 -27.76 15.19 -21.70
CA GLY A 122 -28.16 15.80 -22.95
C GLY A 122 -29.52 16.47 -22.76
N HIS A 123 -29.60 17.74 -23.14
CA HIS A 123 -30.79 18.43 -23.64
C HIS A 123 -32.08 18.26 -22.82
N SER A 124 -32.37 19.26 -21.98
CA SER A 124 -33.74 19.67 -21.72
C SER A 124 -34.40 20.10 -23.04
N LYS A 125 -35.15 19.18 -23.65
CA LYS A 125 -36.29 19.48 -24.52
C LYS A 125 -37.51 18.78 -23.94
N SER A 126 -38.44 19.56 -23.42
CA SER A 126 -39.84 19.22 -23.34
C SER A 126 -40.62 20.53 -23.24
N GLU A 127 -40.96 21.07 -24.40
CA GLU A 127 -42.21 21.81 -24.59
C GLU A 127 -43.36 20.82 -24.32
N ILE A 128 -44.24 21.17 -23.39
CA ILE A 128 -45.71 21.17 -23.57
C ILE A 128 -46.23 22.38 -22.78
#